data_AF-A0A971PUB2-F1
#
_entry.id   AF-A0A971PUB2-F1
#
_cell.length_a   1.000
_cell.length_b   1.000
_cell.length_c   1.000
_cell.angle_alpha   90.00
_cell.angle_beta   90.00
_cell.angle_gamma   90.00
#
_symmetry.space_group_name_H-M   'P 1'
#
loop_
_entity.id
_entity.type
_entity.pdbx_description
1 polymer ?
#
loop_
_entity_poly.entity_id
_entity_poly.type
_entity_poly.pdbx_seq_one_letter_code
_entity_poly.pdbx_strand_id
1 'polypeptide(L)' 'MSTDPMTPEQEYDFYAQPQNQEPQGPPRRRSKRLTTPVPVRFPPELLDEVKKRAEADDRSVSAWIRRAVEHEIARSA' A
#
# COMPACT_ATOMS: atom_id res chain seq x y z
N MET A 1 -21.69 23.24 14.09
CA MET A 1 -21.09 22.84 12.81
C MET A 1 -22.04 21.84 12.19
N SER A 2 -22.67 22.16 11.05
CA SER A 2 -23.60 21.23 10.39
C SER A 2 -22.83 19.96 10.03
N THR A 3 -23.36 18.80 10.42
CA THR A 3 -22.74 17.48 10.18
C THR A 3 -23.30 16.80 8.94
N ASP A 4 -24.05 17.53 8.10
CA ASP A 4 -24.53 16.99 6.84
C ASP A 4 -23.38 16.85 5.84
N PRO A 5 -23.28 15.70 5.16
CA PRO A 5 -22.27 15.48 4.13
C PRO A 5 -22.53 16.39 2.93
N MET A 6 -21.50 17.13 2.50
CA MET A 6 -21.55 17.98 1.30
C MET A 6 -21.56 17.13 0.03
N THR A 7 -22.15 17.65 -1.05
CA THR A 7 -21.97 17.07 -2.38
C THR A 7 -20.55 17.36 -2.91
N PRO A 8 -20.04 16.61 -3.89
CA PRO A 8 -18.74 16.89 -4.49
C PRO A 8 -18.58 18.33 -5.03
N GLU A 9 -19.62 18.92 -5.62
CA GLU A 9 -19.55 20.33 -6.08
C GLU A 9 -19.46 21.30 -4.90
N GLN A 10 -20.21 21.04 -3.83
CA GLN A 10 -20.17 21.86 -2.62
C GLN A 10 -18.81 21.79 -1.92
N GLU A 11 -18.18 20.61 -1.90
CA GLU A 11 -16.80 20.45 -1.39
C GLU A 11 -15.80 21.24 -2.25
N TYR A 12 -15.95 21.20 -3.57
CA TYR A 12 -15.09 21.95 -4.49
C TYR A 12 -15.19 23.46 -4.24
N ASP A 13 -16.42 24.00 -4.16
CA ASP A 13 -16.67 25.42 -3.88
C ASP A 13 -16.19 25.81 -2.48
N PHE A 14 -16.32 24.92 -1.50
CA PHE A 14 -15.83 25.13 -0.14
C PHE A 14 -14.30 25.29 -0.12
N TYR A 15 -13.55 24.42 -0.80
CA TYR A 15 -12.09 24.50 -0.85
C TYR A 15 -11.55 25.53 -1.85
N ALA A 16 -12.39 26.12 -2.70
CA ALA A 16 -11.99 27.25 -3.56
C ALA A 16 -11.64 28.51 -2.75
N GLN A 17 -12.14 28.63 -1.51
CA GLN A 17 -11.82 29.71 -0.58
C GLN A 17 -10.46 29.44 0.11
N PRO A 18 -9.46 30.34 0.02
CA PRO A 18 -8.13 30.09 0.59
C PRO A 18 -8.12 29.80 2.09
N GLN A 19 -9.07 30.35 2.85
CA GLN A 19 -9.18 30.15 4.30
C GLN A 19 -9.51 28.69 4.66
N ASN A 20 -10.17 27.96 3.76
CA ASN A 20 -10.57 26.57 3.98
C ASN A 20 -9.47 25.58 3.56
N GLN A 21 -8.34 26.06 3.02
CA GLN A 21 -7.19 25.24 2.66
C GLN A 21 -6.16 25.11 3.79
N GLU A 22 -6.42 25.72 4.95
CA GLU A 22 -5.54 25.57 6.10
C GLU A 22 -5.66 24.15 6.68
N PRO A 23 -4.54 23.42 6.84
CA PRO A 23 -4.55 22.09 7.43
C PRO A 23 -5.19 22.12 8.82
N GLN A 24 -6.26 21.34 8.99
CA GLN A 24 -6.98 21.25 10.24
C GLN A 24 -6.26 20.29 11.20
N GLY A 25 -5.94 20.78 12.40
CA GLY A 25 -5.36 20.01 13.49
C GLY A 25 -3.84 19.82 13.42
N PRO A 26 -3.25 19.18 14.45
CA PRO A 26 -1.81 18.97 14.51
C PRO A 26 -1.36 18.00 13.40
N PRO A 27 -0.16 18.19 12.84
CA PRO A 27 0.38 17.30 11.82
C PRO A 27 0.46 15.86 12.34
N ARG A 28 -0.27 14.95 11.70
CA ARG A 28 -0.18 13.52 11.99
C ARG A 28 0.97 12.92 11.18
N ARG A 29 2.00 12.42 11.87
CA ARG A 29 2.98 11.53 11.24
C ARG A 29 2.33 10.16 11.06
N ARG A 30 2.38 9.59 9.84
CA ARG A 30 1.95 8.20 9.60
C ARG A 30 2.70 7.29 10.59
N SER A 31 1.96 6.50 11.37
CA SER A 31 2.56 5.57 12.33
C SER A 31 3.04 4.29 11.64
N LYS A 32 4.18 3.79 12.15
CA LYS A 32 5.00 2.63 11.77
C LYS A 32 5.99 2.83 10.61
N ARG A 33 7.26 2.59 10.93
CA ARG A 33 8.29 2.20 9.98
C ARG A 33 7.76 0.98 9.22
N LEU A 34 7.64 1.08 7.90
CA LEU A 34 7.57 -0.13 7.07
C LEU A 34 8.72 -1.04 7.51
N THR A 35 8.45 -2.32 7.71
CA THR A 35 9.49 -3.29 8.06
C THR A 35 10.66 -3.13 7.10
N THR A 36 11.88 -3.04 7.61
CA THR A 36 13.07 -2.90 6.75
C THR A 36 13.10 -4.04 5.73
N PRO A 37 13.14 -3.75 4.42
CA PRO A 37 13.23 -4.80 3.41
C PRO A 37 14.49 -5.64 3.60
N VAL A 38 14.34 -6.96 3.61
CA VAL A 38 15.48 -7.89 3.63
C VAL A 38 15.85 -8.21 2.17
N PRO A 39 17.06 -7.85 1.70
CA PRO A 39 17.47 -8.14 0.33
C PRO A 39 17.78 -9.63 0.16
N VAL A 40 17.08 -10.29 -0.75
CA VAL A 40 17.37 -11.66 -1.20
C VAL A 40 17.83 -11.60 -2.64
N ARG A 41 18.94 -12.26 -2.96
CA ARG A 41 19.50 -12.32 -4.32
C ARG A 41 18.99 -13.57 -5.02
N PHE A 42 18.42 -13.39 -6.20
CA PHE A 42 18.04 -14.47 -7.10
C PHE A 42 18.88 -14.42 -8.37
N PRO A 43 19.21 -15.57 -8.97
CA PRO A 43 19.63 -15.63 -10.36
C PRO A 43 18.58 -14.94 -11.26
N PRO A 44 18.97 -14.26 -12.35
CA PRO A 44 18.05 -13.52 -13.20
C PRO A 44 16.89 -14.38 -13.71
N GLU A 45 17.19 -15.58 -14.20
CA GLU A 45 16.19 -16.52 -14.72
C GLU A 45 15.12 -16.89 -13.68
N LEU A 46 15.56 -17.10 -12.43
CA LEU A 46 14.64 -17.40 -11.34
C LEU A 46 13.80 -16.19 -10.96
N LEU A 47 14.38 -14.99 -10.97
CA LEU A 47 13.65 -13.76 -10.69
C LEU A 47 12.56 -13.52 -11.73
N ASP A 48 12.85 -13.75 -13.01
CA ASP A 48 11.87 -13.55 -14.08
C ASP A 48 10.74 -14.56 -14.02
N GLU A 49 11.05 -15.80 -13.66
CA GLU A 49 10.03 -16.81 -13.41
C GLU A 49 9.13 -16.46 -12.20
N VAL A 50 9.70 -15.92 -11.13
CA VAL A 50 8.93 -15.41 -9.98
C VAL A 50 8.01 -14.26 -10.39
N LYS A 51 8.46 -13.34 -11.25
CA LYS A 51 7.61 -12.25 -11.76
C LYS A 51 6.42 -12.79 -12.54
N LYS A 52 6.63 -13.74 -13.46
CA LYS A 52 5.56 -14.36 -14.26
C LYS A 52 4.51 -15.02 -13.38
N ARG A 53 4.94 -15.76 -12.35
CA ARG A 53 4.01 -16.41 -11.40
C ARG A 53 3.24 -15.40 -10.55
N ALA A 54 3.90 -14.33 -10.11
CA ALA A 54 3.23 -13.28 -9.36
C ALA A 54 2.16 -12.56 -10.21
N GLU A 55 2.47 -12.27 -11.47
CA GLU A 55 1.54 -11.69 -12.44
C GLU A 55 0.35 -12.62 -12.71
N ALA A 56 0.58 -13.91 -12.94
CA ALA A 56 -0.48 -14.91 -13.14
C ALA A 56 -1.43 -15.04 -11.93
N ASP A 57 -0.96 -14.72 -10.73
CA ASP A 57 -1.73 -14.76 -9.48
C ASP A 57 -2.35 -13.39 -9.10
N ASP A 58 -2.28 -12.38 -9.97
CA ASP A 58 -2.71 -10.98 -9.75
C ASP A 58 -2.09 -10.36 -8.48
N ARG A 59 -0.80 -10.61 -8.26
CA ARG A 59 -0.09 -10.22 -7.04
C ARG A 59 1.21 -9.50 -7.33
N SER A 60 1.62 -8.66 -6.37
CA SER A 60 3.00 -8.18 -6.34
C SER A 60 3.97 -9.33 -6.06
N VAL A 61 5.20 -9.24 -6.60
CA VAL A 61 6.30 -10.19 -6.33
C VAL A 61 6.52 -10.40 -4.84
N SER A 62 6.48 -9.33 -4.04
CA SER A 62 6.66 -9.43 -2.59
C SER A 62 5.54 -10.19 -1.90
N ALA A 63 4.28 -10.00 -2.32
CA ALA A 63 3.14 -10.74 -1.77
C ALA A 63 3.19 -12.21 -2.17
N TRP A 64 3.59 -12.49 -3.42
CA TRP A 64 3.75 -13.84 -3.93
C TRP A 64 4.84 -14.62 -3.18
N ILE A 65 6.03 -14.03 -3.00
CA ILE A 65 7.14 -14.65 -2.25
C ILE A 65 6.76 -14.92 -0.80
N ARG A 66 6.11 -13.98 -0.10
CA ARG A 66 5.68 -14.20 1.30
C ARG A 66 4.77 -15.42 1.42
N ARG A 67 3.77 -15.53 0.54
CA ARG A 67 2.87 -16.68 0.52
C ARG A 67 3.59 -17.99 0.20
N ALA A 68 4.52 -17.99 -0.74
CA ALA A 68 5.31 -19.17 -1.07
C ALA A 68 6.12 -19.65 0.15
N VAL A 69 6.75 -18.72 0.87
CA VAL A 69 7.50 -19.02 2.11
C VAL A 69 6.57 -19.55 3.21
N GLU A 70 5.43 -18.91 3.45
CA GLU A 70 4.43 -19.38 4.42
C GLU A 70 3.95 -20.81 4.11
N HIS A 71 3.67 -21.11 2.83
CA HIS A 71 3.25 -22.42 2.39
C HIS A 71 4.34 -23.49 2.56
N GLU A 72 5.60 -23.15 2.27
CA GLU A 72 6.73 -24.08 2.44
C GLU A 72 6.99 -24.42 3.91
N ILE A 73 6.89 -23.42 4.80
CA ILE A 73 6.99 -23.63 6.26
C ILE A 73 5.85 -24.52 6.74
N ALA A 74 4.61 -24.27 6.30
CA ALA A 74 3.45 -25.07 6.70
C ALA A 74 3.49 -26.51 6.18
N ARG A 75 4.09 -26.75 4.99
CA ARG A 75 4.29 -28.09 4.43
C ARG A 75 5.34 -28.89 5.21
N SER A 76 6.34 -28.21 5.75
CA SER A 76 7.49 -28.82 6.42
C SER A 76 7.27 -29.04 7.92
N ALA A 77 6.11 -28.65 8.46
CA ALA A 77 5.71 -28.81 9.85
C ALA A 77 4.81 -30.05 10.03
#